data_AF-A0A1V5HJP0-F1
#
_entry.id   AF-A0A1V5HJP0-F1
#
_cell.length_a   1.000
_cell.length_b   1.000
_cell.length_c   1.000
_cell.angle_alpha   90.00
_cell.angle_beta   90.00
_cell.angle_gamma   90.00
#
_symmetry.space_group_name_H-M   'P 1'
#
loop_
_entity.id
_entity.type
_entity.pdbx_description
1 polymer ?
#
loop_
_entity_poly.entity_id
_entity_poly.type
_entity_poly.pdbx_seq_one_letter_code
_entity_poly.pdbx_strand_id
1 'polypeptide(L)'
;MKPARRNGGTPQDIARNLTLLRRSRTPYPETPDEARLETFANRYRDRDFWVTFDCPEFTSRCPVTNQPDFGRLRIRYIPDCECVESKSLKLYLFAFRNHPTFHEEVVNRVMDDLIAACAPREIVVEGEFNPRGGISISVACHYRRADPTKGAEPANRDAETATGRAGPGGSKGRRTEGGRA
;
A
#
# COMPACT_ATOMS: atom_id res chain seq x y z
N MET A 1 9.43 14.18 -36.68
CA MET A 1 8.85 14.62 -35.39
C MET A 1 9.96 14.63 -34.34
N LYS A 2 10.41 15.81 -33.86
CA LYS A 2 11.47 15.86 -32.83
C LYS A 2 10.88 15.33 -31.52
N PRO A 3 11.53 14.39 -30.81
CA PRO A 3 11.04 13.99 -29.49
C PRO A 3 11.01 15.22 -28.59
N ALA A 4 9.88 15.44 -27.91
CA ALA A 4 9.74 16.49 -26.90
C ALA A 4 10.95 16.41 -25.96
N ARG A 5 11.61 17.53 -25.70
CA ARG A 5 12.76 17.58 -24.79
C ARG A 5 12.33 16.97 -23.46
N ARG A 6 12.89 15.81 -23.12
CA ARG A 6 12.59 15.10 -21.87
C ARG A 6 13.13 15.98 -20.74
N ASN A 7 12.23 16.60 -19.97
CA ASN A 7 12.61 17.30 -18.75
C ASN A 7 13.15 16.27 -17.76
N GLY A 8 14.40 16.45 -17.32
CA GLY A 8 15.12 15.52 -16.45
C GLY A 8 16.47 15.15 -17.05
N GLY A 9 17.55 15.57 -16.38
CA GLY A 9 18.95 15.35 -16.78
C GLY A 9 19.28 13.88 -17.07
N THR A 10 20.48 13.56 -17.55
CA THR A 10 20.87 12.18 -17.88
C THR A 10 20.69 11.19 -16.70
N PRO A 11 20.65 9.86 -16.91
CA PRO A 11 20.64 8.91 -15.79
C PRO A 11 21.77 9.17 -14.78
N GLN A 12 22.93 9.60 -15.27
CA GLN A 12 24.07 10.03 -14.46
C GLN A 12 23.75 11.29 -13.64
N ASP A 13 23.01 12.24 -14.20
CA ASP A 13 22.58 13.44 -13.46
C ASP A 13 21.58 13.11 -12.35
N ILE A 14 20.66 12.15 -12.59
CA ILE A 14 19.77 11.65 -11.53
C ILE A 14 20.59 10.99 -10.42
N ALA A 15 21.50 10.08 -10.79
CA ALA A 15 22.31 9.36 -9.83
C ALA A 15 23.16 10.29 -8.94
N ARG A 16 23.58 11.46 -9.44
CA ARG A 16 24.40 12.43 -8.67
C ARG A 16 23.74 12.87 -7.38
N ASN A 17 22.41 12.99 -7.36
CA ASN A 17 21.63 13.48 -6.21
C ASN A 17 21.13 12.34 -5.29
N LEU A 18 21.33 11.08 -5.67
CA LEU A 18 20.93 9.89 -4.91
C LEU A 18 22.08 9.40 -4.03
N THR A 19 22.09 9.84 -2.77
CA THR A 19 23.21 9.62 -1.85
C THR A 19 23.32 8.16 -1.43
N LEU A 20 22.19 7.47 -1.25
CA LEU A 20 22.16 6.06 -0.90
C LEU A 20 22.58 5.21 -2.10
N LEU A 21 22.13 5.55 -3.31
CA LEU A 21 22.47 4.80 -4.52
C LEU A 21 23.99 4.77 -4.77
N ARG A 22 24.66 5.91 -4.64
CA ARG A 22 26.10 6.07 -4.94
C ARG A 22 27.03 5.38 -3.94
N ARG A 23 26.59 5.12 -2.72
CA ARG A 23 27.44 4.51 -1.69
C ARG A 23 27.63 3.01 -1.94
N SER A 24 28.89 2.60 -2.04
CA SER A 24 29.29 1.19 -2.14
C SER A 24 28.92 0.40 -0.87
N ARG A 25 29.02 1.05 0.29
CA ARG A 25 28.59 0.51 1.59
C ARG A 25 27.65 1.51 2.24
N THR A 26 26.39 1.12 2.39
CA THR A 26 25.38 1.89 3.11
C THR A 26 25.01 1.09 4.35
N PRO A 27 25.19 1.64 5.57
CA PRO A 27 24.72 0.96 6.77
C PRO A 27 23.19 0.81 6.69
N TYR A 28 22.68 -0.31 7.17
CA TYR A 28 21.24 -0.52 7.27
C TYR A 28 20.72 0.30 8.46
N PRO A 29 19.67 1.11 8.28
CA PRO A 29 19.01 1.78 9.41
C PRO A 29 18.46 0.74 10.40
N GLU A 30 18.50 1.05 11.69
CA GLU A 30 18.01 0.13 12.73
C GLU A 30 16.50 0.22 12.89
N THR A 31 15.92 1.38 12.57
CA THR A 31 14.48 1.64 12.66
C THR A 31 13.95 2.34 11.40
N PRO A 32 12.66 2.19 11.08
CA PRO A 32 12.05 2.89 9.95
C PRO A 32 12.11 4.41 10.07
N ASP A 33 12.14 4.98 11.29
CA ASP A 33 12.26 6.43 11.53
C ASP A 33 13.61 7.01 11.09
N GLU A 34 14.67 6.20 11.14
CA GLU A 34 16.01 6.59 10.72
C GLU A 34 16.26 6.37 9.22
N ALA A 35 15.39 5.59 8.58
CA ALA A 35 15.53 5.27 7.18
C ALA A 35 15.08 6.43 6.29
N ARG A 36 15.88 6.71 5.26
CA ARG A 36 15.62 7.81 4.32
C ARG A 36 15.13 7.24 2.99
N LEU A 37 13.96 7.71 2.56
CA LEU A 37 13.48 7.53 1.19
C LEU A 37 14.09 8.63 0.32
N GLU A 38 14.69 8.24 -0.80
CA GLU A 38 15.20 9.16 -1.82
C GLU A 38 14.28 9.10 -3.04
N THR A 39 14.18 10.23 -3.73
CA THR A 39 13.36 10.37 -4.94
C THR A 39 14.14 11.01 -6.06
N PHE A 40 13.59 10.91 -7.27
CA PHE A 40 14.13 11.57 -8.45
C PHE A 40 13.03 12.08 -9.37
N ALA A 41 13.35 13.10 -10.16
CA ALA A 41 12.38 13.72 -11.06
C ALA A 41 11.77 12.72 -12.06
N ASN A 42 10.43 12.63 -12.06
CA ASN A 42 9.66 11.99 -13.11
C ASN A 42 9.81 12.77 -14.42
N ARG A 43 10.22 12.08 -15.50
CA ARG A 43 10.43 12.69 -16.83
C ARG A 43 9.20 12.63 -17.74
N TYR A 44 8.22 11.81 -17.39
CA TYR A 44 7.01 11.55 -18.20
C TYR A 44 5.78 12.09 -17.46
N ARG A 45 5.83 13.37 -17.10
CA ARG A 45 4.76 14.05 -16.34
C ARG A 45 3.50 14.33 -17.17
N ASP A 46 3.58 14.11 -18.48
CA ASP A 46 2.52 14.33 -19.46
C ASP A 46 1.50 13.17 -19.51
N ARG A 47 1.75 12.08 -18.78
CA ARG A 47 0.89 10.90 -18.76
C ARG A 47 0.93 10.23 -17.40
N ASP A 48 -0.17 9.58 -17.05
CA ASP A 48 -0.20 8.68 -15.90
C ASP A 48 0.40 7.32 -16.29
N PHE A 49 1.21 6.75 -15.40
CA PHE A 49 1.73 5.39 -15.52
C PHE A 49 1.90 4.77 -14.14
N TRP A 50 1.72 3.46 -14.05
CA TRP A 50 1.93 2.73 -12.80
C TRP A 50 3.39 2.32 -12.66
N VAL A 51 3.96 2.59 -11.48
CA VAL A 51 5.17 1.94 -11.00
C VAL A 51 4.74 0.91 -9.95
N THR A 52 5.18 -0.33 -10.10
CA THR A 52 4.92 -1.42 -9.15
C THR A 52 6.23 -1.91 -8.56
N PHE A 53 6.33 -1.89 -7.23
CA PHE A 53 7.35 -2.61 -6.49
C PHE A 53 6.74 -3.88 -5.91
N ASP A 54 7.37 -5.00 -6.23
CA ASP A 54 7.08 -6.29 -5.62
C ASP A 54 8.16 -6.58 -4.58
N CYS A 55 7.77 -6.65 -3.32
CA CYS A 55 8.67 -6.75 -2.18
C CYS A 55 8.39 -8.05 -1.39
N PRO A 56 8.82 -9.22 -1.91
CA PRO A 56 8.55 -10.52 -1.30
C PRO A 56 9.42 -10.83 -0.07
N GLU A 57 10.39 -9.99 0.25
CA GLU A 57 11.36 -10.20 1.34
C GLU A 57 11.04 -9.35 2.59
N PHE A 58 9.79 -8.90 2.75
CA PHE A 58 9.43 -8.08 3.90
C PHE A 58 9.40 -8.89 5.19
N THR A 59 9.95 -8.33 6.27
CA THR A 59 9.92 -8.93 7.59
C THR A 59 9.95 -7.87 8.69
N SER A 60 9.30 -8.16 9.82
CA SER A 60 9.26 -7.32 11.03
C SER A 60 9.15 -8.16 12.30
N ARG A 61 8.95 -7.55 13.48
CA ARG A 61 8.68 -8.27 14.73
C ARG A 61 7.28 -7.98 15.23
N CYS A 62 6.61 -9.03 15.72
CA CYS A 62 5.35 -8.86 16.44
C CYS A 62 5.61 -8.08 17.76
N PRO A 63 4.87 -7.00 18.05
CA PRO A 63 5.10 -6.18 19.24
C PRO A 63 4.78 -6.92 20.55
N VAL A 64 3.95 -7.97 20.51
CA VAL A 64 3.55 -8.74 21.69
C VAL A 64 4.52 -9.90 21.97
N THR A 65 4.80 -10.72 20.96
CA THR A 65 5.57 -11.96 21.15
C THR A 65 7.04 -11.85 20.76
N ASN A 66 7.43 -10.75 20.11
CA ASN A 66 8.77 -10.52 19.54
C ASN A 66 9.22 -11.57 18.51
N GLN A 67 8.33 -12.47 18.10
CA GLN A 67 8.58 -13.42 17.03
C GLN A 67 8.65 -12.67 15.69
N PRO A 68 9.50 -13.11 14.75
CA PRO A 68 9.58 -12.52 13.43
C PRO A 68 8.30 -12.79 12.64
N ASP A 69 7.87 -11.77 11.91
CA ASP A 69 6.81 -11.84 10.91
C ASP A 69 7.39 -11.72 9.52
N PHE A 70 6.82 -12.46 8.59
CA PHE A 70 7.22 -12.47 7.19
C PHE A 70 6.01 -12.16 6.34
N GLY A 71 6.23 -11.45 5.25
CA GLY A 71 5.17 -11.14 4.30
C GLY A 71 5.71 -10.60 3.00
N ARG A 72 4.78 -10.31 2.11
CA ARG A 72 5.02 -9.66 0.83
C ARG A 72 4.31 -8.32 0.84
N LEU A 73 5.02 -7.26 0.51
CA LEU A 73 4.40 -5.98 0.20
C LEU A 73 4.35 -5.78 -1.31
N ARG A 74 3.21 -5.31 -1.82
CA ARG A 74 3.04 -4.83 -3.18
C ARG A 74 2.67 -3.36 -3.13
N ILE A 75 3.56 -2.52 -3.65
CA ILE A 75 3.39 -1.07 -3.65
C ILE A 75 3.18 -0.63 -5.10
N ARG A 76 2.05 0.00 -5.39
CA ARG A 76 1.72 0.51 -6.72
C ARG A 76 1.42 1.99 -6.61
N TYR A 77 2.05 2.83 -7.43
CA TYR A 77 1.74 4.25 -7.43
C TYR A 77 1.84 4.87 -8.82
N ILE A 78 1.10 5.96 -9.00
CA ILE A 78 1.21 6.87 -10.14
C ILE A 78 2.02 8.09 -9.67
N PRO A 79 3.27 8.26 -10.13
CA PRO A 79 4.09 9.39 -9.73
C PRO A 79 3.51 10.69 -10.27
N ASP A 80 3.74 11.78 -9.54
CA ASP A 80 3.52 13.12 -10.06
C ASP A 80 4.85 13.71 -10.55
N CYS A 81 5.49 14.54 -9.72
CA CYS A 81 6.76 15.17 -10.05
C CYS A 81 7.97 14.29 -9.77
N GLU A 82 7.85 13.37 -8.81
CA GLU A 82 8.94 12.57 -8.24
C GLU A 82 8.60 11.07 -8.32
N CYS A 83 9.63 10.26 -8.56
CA CYS A 83 9.61 8.81 -8.47
C CYS A 83 10.47 8.37 -7.29
N VAL A 84 10.05 7.32 -6.60
CA VAL A 84 10.81 6.69 -5.49
C VAL A 84 12.02 5.93 -6.05
N GLU A 85 13.16 6.11 -5.41
CA GLU A 85 14.40 5.39 -5.71
C GLU A 85 14.42 4.01 -5.01
N SER A 86 14.63 2.94 -5.77
CA SER A 86 14.40 1.57 -5.30
C SER A 86 15.40 1.08 -4.24
N LYS A 87 16.66 1.54 -4.23
CA LYS A 87 17.62 1.19 -3.17
C LYS A 87 17.23 1.81 -1.84
N SER A 88 16.76 3.06 -1.83
CA SER A 88 16.28 3.75 -0.64
C SER A 88 15.03 3.06 -0.07
N LEU A 89 14.09 2.66 -0.93
CA LEU A 89 12.93 1.87 -0.54
C LEU A 89 13.34 0.53 0.08
N LYS A 90 14.30 -0.19 -0.52
CA LYS A 90 14.84 -1.43 0.05
C LYS A 90 15.41 -1.20 1.46
N LEU A 91 16.21 -0.15 1.64
CA LEU A 91 16.82 0.16 2.95
C LEU A 91 15.76 0.55 3.99
N TYR A 92 14.72 1.27 3.56
CA TYR A 92 13.55 1.58 4.39
C TYR A 92 12.80 0.32 4.83
N LEU A 93 12.44 -0.57 3.90
CA LEU A 93 11.76 -1.82 4.23
C LEU A 93 12.62 -2.73 5.12
N PHE A 94 13.95 -2.75 4.93
CA PHE A 94 14.85 -3.52 5.78
C PHE A 94 14.93 -3.00 7.21
N ALA A 95 14.68 -1.71 7.43
CA ALA A 95 14.67 -1.12 8.76
C ALA A 95 13.52 -1.66 9.63
N PHE A 96 12.49 -2.28 9.03
CA PHE A 96 11.43 -2.97 9.77
C PHE A 96 11.88 -4.30 10.36
N ARG A 97 12.99 -4.89 9.91
CA ARG A 97 13.40 -6.27 10.26
C ARG A 97 13.38 -6.56 11.75
N ASN A 98 13.87 -5.61 12.55
CA ASN A 98 13.89 -5.70 14.01
C ASN A 98 12.93 -4.69 14.66
N HIS A 99 12.02 -4.09 13.91
CA HIS A 99 11.06 -3.14 14.44
C HIS A 99 9.80 -3.86 14.94
N PRO A 100 9.38 -3.66 16.20
CA PRO A 100 8.11 -4.20 16.71
C PRO A 100 6.93 -3.40 16.14
N THR A 101 6.04 -4.03 15.39
CA THR A 101 4.88 -3.33 14.77
C THR A 101 3.78 -4.32 14.32
N PHE A 102 2.53 -3.84 14.25
CA PHE A 102 1.42 -4.61 13.71
C PHE A 102 1.38 -4.56 12.17
N HIS A 103 0.77 -5.56 11.53
CA HIS A 103 0.68 -5.66 10.08
C HIS A 103 -0.06 -4.48 9.44
N GLU A 104 -1.12 -4.04 10.10
CA GLU A 104 -1.95 -2.90 9.71
C GLU A 104 -1.15 -1.60 9.75
N GLU A 105 -0.34 -1.45 10.79
CA GLU A 105 0.52 -0.27 10.96
C GLU A 105 1.62 -0.22 9.91
N VAL A 106 2.29 -1.35 9.62
CA VAL A 106 3.28 -1.45 8.54
C VAL A 106 2.72 -0.92 7.23
N VAL A 107 1.55 -1.41 6.80
CA VAL A 107 0.99 -1.09 5.49
C VAL A 107 0.59 0.38 5.41
N ASN A 108 -0.06 0.93 6.44
CA ASN A 108 -0.44 2.34 6.48
C ASN A 108 0.79 3.26 6.56
N ARG A 109 1.76 2.93 7.42
CA ARG A 109 2.99 3.72 7.57
C ARG A 109 3.80 3.77 6.28
N VAL A 110 3.97 2.62 5.61
CA VAL A 110 4.65 2.56 4.31
C VAL A 110 3.97 3.48 3.30
N MET A 111 2.64 3.50 3.26
CA MET A 111 1.90 4.43 2.40
C MET A 111 2.14 5.89 2.78
N ASP A 112 2.00 6.25 4.06
CA ASP A 112 2.17 7.63 4.54
C ASP A 112 3.58 8.17 4.26
N ASP A 113 4.62 7.37 4.54
CA ASP A 113 6.02 7.74 4.31
C ASP A 113 6.30 7.92 2.80
N LEU A 114 5.70 7.08 1.94
CA LEU A 114 5.82 7.23 0.48
C LEU A 114 5.04 8.44 -0.05
N ILE A 115 3.88 8.74 0.52
CA ILE A 115 3.12 9.95 0.19
C ILE A 115 3.95 11.18 0.55
N ALA A 116 4.53 11.21 1.75
CA ALA A 116 5.41 12.29 2.20
C ALA A 116 6.66 12.43 1.31
N ALA A 117 7.24 11.32 0.86
CA ALA A 117 8.45 11.33 0.05
C ALA A 117 8.23 11.84 -1.39
N CYS A 118 7.17 11.41 -2.08
CA CYS A 118 7.04 11.66 -3.53
C CYS A 118 5.73 12.32 -3.97
N ALA A 119 4.78 12.56 -3.06
CA ALA A 119 3.47 13.14 -3.34
C ALA A 119 2.82 12.52 -4.59
N PRO A 120 2.50 11.21 -4.58
CA PRO A 120 1.94 10.54 -5.74
C PRO A 120 0.53 11.05 -6.05
N ARG A 121 0.10 10.88 -7.30
CA ARG A 121 -1.29 11.15 -7.70
C ARG A 121 -2.23 10.11 -7.10
N GLU A 122 -1.74 8.87 -7.08
CA GLU A 122 -2.45 7.71 -6.57
C GLU A 122 -1.44 6.68 -6.06
N ILE A 123 -1.75 6.00 -4.97
CA ILE A 123 -0.94 4.92 -4.40
C ILE A 123 -1.85 3.87 -3.78
N VAL A 124 -1.47 2.60 -3.97
CA VAL A 124 -2.04 1.43 -3.32
C VAL A 124 -0.89 0.68 -2.67
N VAL A 125 -1.03 0.34 -1.39
CA VAL A 125 -0.11 -0.55 -0.68
C VAL A 125 -0.88 -1.76 -0.18
N GLU A 126 -0.41 -2.94 -0.55
CA GLU A 126 -1.00 -4.23 -0.20
C GLU A 126 0.04 -5.05 0.55
N GLY A 127 -0.32 -5.63 1.69
CA GLY A 127 0.51 -6.52 2.48
C GLY A 127 -0.16 -7.87 2.66
N GLU A 128 0.55 -8.94 2.30
CA GLU A 128 0.15 -10.33 2.50
C GLU A 128 1.12 -10.98 3.51
N PHE A 129 0.63 -11.29 4.70
CA PHE A 129 1.47 -11.79 5.81
C PHE A 129 1.27 -13.28 6.04
N ASN A 130 2.37 -13.97 6.36
CA ASN A 130 2.37 -15.40 6.60
C ASN A 130 1.49 -15.77 7.81
N PRO A 131 0.83 -16.95 7.80
CA PRO A 131 -0.08 -17.31 8.87
C PRO A 131 0.57 -17.43 10.25
N ARG A 132 -0.13 -16.98 11.29
CA ARG A 132 0.12 -17.33 12.70
C ARG A 132 -1.08 -18.06 13.27
N GLY A 133 -0.86 -19.20 13.94
CA GLY A 133 -1.95 -20.03 14.45
C GLY A 133 -2.93 -20.50 13.35
N GLY A 134 -2.45 -20.62 12.11
CA GLY A 134 -3.27 -21.01 10.97
C GLY A 134 -4.05 -19.88 10.29
N ILE A 135 -3.88 -18.62 10.72
CA ILE A 135 -4.61 -17.47 10.16
C ILE A 135 -3.61 -16.49 9.53
N SER A 136 -3.76 -16.22 8.23
CA SER A 136 -3.05 -15.15 7.51
C SER A 136 -3.80 -13.83 7.61
N ILE A 137 -3.05 -12.73 7.58
CA ILE A 137 -3.59 -11.38 7.56
C ILE A 137 -3.21 -10.73 6.23
N SER A 138 -4.18 -10.12 5.57
CA SER A 138 -3.98 -9.31 4.37
C SER A 138 -4.52 -7.91 4.63
N VAL A 139 -3.72 -6.89 4.34
CA VAL A 139 -4.07 -5.48 4.55
C VAL A 139 -3.88 -4.74 3.23
N ALA A 140 -4.82 -3.88 2.86
CA ALA A 140 -4.69 -3.01 1.70
C ALA A 140 -5.17 -1.60 2.06
N CYS A 141 -4.42 -0.60 1.64
CA CYS A 141 -4.80 0.81 1.75
C CYS A 141 -4.58 1.51 0.41
N HIS A 142 -5.43 2.51 0.14
CA HIS A 142 -5.43 3.28 -1.09
C HIS A 142 -5.56 4.76 -0.78
N TYR A 143 -4.76 5.56 -1.49
CA TYR A 143 -4.85 7.00 -1.49
C TYR A 143 -4.90 7.50 -2.92
N ARG A 144 -5.85 8.37 -3.20
CA ARG A 144 -5.92 9.16 -4.44
C ARG A 144 -5.96 10.62 -4.05
N ARG A 145 -5.04 11.41 -4.59
CA ARG A 145 -5.03 12.85 -4.35
C ARG A 145 -6.30 13.45 -4.97
N ALA A 146 -7.04 14.21 -4.17
CA ALA A 146 -8.20 14.95 -4.66
C ALA A 146 -7.75 15.90 -5.79
N ASP A 147 -8.52 15.93 -6.87
CA ASP A 147 -8.32 16.92 -7.91
C ASP A 147 -8.83 18.27 -7.38
N PRO A 148 -7.96 19.28 -7.18
CA PRO A 148 -8.40 20.57 -6.64
C PRO A 148 -9.40 21.29 -7.57
N THR A 149 -9.57 20.84 -8.82
CA THR A 149 -10.54 21.40 -9.77
C THR A 149 -11.89 20.67 -9.80
N LYS A 150 -11.99 19.49 -9.19
CA LYS A 150 -13.27 18.81 -8.97
C LYS A 150 -13.64 18.94 -7.51
N GLY A 151 -14.81 19.55 -7.23
CA GLY A 151 -15.35 19.62 -5.88
C GLY A 151 -15.35 18.24 -5.21
N ALA A 152 -15.11 18.20 -3.90
CA ALA A 152 -14.94 16.96 -3.13
C ALA A 152 -16.05 15.94 -3.45
N GLU A 153 -15.67 14.82 -4.08
CA GLU A 153 -16.58 13.68 -4.26
C GLU A 153 -16.79 13.01 -2.89
N PRO A 154 -18.04 12.64 -2.54
CA PRO A 154 -18.32 12.03 -1.26
C PRO A 154 -17.64 10.66 -1.16
N ALA A 155 -16.94 10.43 -0.04
CA ALA A 155 -16.30 9.15 0.26
C ALA A 155 -17.33 8.00 0.25
N ASN A 156 -16.92 6.93 -0.42
CA ASN A 156 -17.57 5.65 -0.66
C ASN A 156 -18.77 5.27 0.25
N ARG A 157 -19.94 5.03 -0.38
CA ARG A 157 -21.10 4.35 0.22
C ARG A 157 -21.07 2.88 -0.20
N ASP A 158 -20.39 2.02 0.57
CA ASP A 158 -20.59 0.58 0.48
C ASP A 158 -20.63 -0.02 1.89
N ALA A 159 -21.79 0.19 2.55
CA ALA A 159 -22.23 -0.56 3.72
C ALA A 159 -23.76 -0.65 3.71
N GLU A 160 -24.32 -1.23 2.65
CA GLU A 160 -25.75 -1.55 2.59
C GLU A 160 -25.90 -2.87 1.84
N THR A 161 -25.83 -4.02 2.54
CA THR A 161 -27.05 -4.79 2.78
C THR A 161 -26.86 -5.78 3.93
N ALA A 162 -27.37 -5.45 5.11
CA ALA A 162 -27.61 -6.42 6.18
C ALA A 162 -28.78 -5.97 7.08
N THR A 163 -29.97 -5.80 6.52
CA THR A 163 -31.21 -5.71 7.31
C THR A 163 -32.38 -6.29 6.54
N GLY A 164 -32.52 -7.60 6.63
CA GLY A 164 -33.74 -8.34 6.27
C GLY A 164 -34.27 -9.09 7.48
N ARG A 165 -34.63 -8.38 8.57
CA ARG A 165 -35.50 -8.93 9.62
C ARG A 165 -36.93 -8.52 9.30
N ALA A 166 -37.73 -9.45 8.80
CA ALA A 166 -39.18 -9.36 8.87
C ALA A 166 -39.66 -10.40 9.89
N GLY A 167 -40.19 -9.90 11.01
CA GLY A 167 -40.85 -10.68 12.05
C GLY A 167 -42.30 -11.09 11.67
N PRO A 168 -43.06 -11.61 12.65
CA PRO A 168 -43.97 -12.74 12.48
C PRO A 168 -45.40 -12.34 12.09
N GLY A 169 -46.13 -13.25 11.44
CA GLY A 169 -47.54 -13.04 11.11
C GLY A 169 -48.34 -14.34 10.96
N GLY A 170 -49.03 -14.72 12.03
CA GLY A 170 -50.47 -14.99 12.02
C GLY A 170 -51.03 -16.20 11.24
N SER A 171 -51.49 -17.17 12.03
CA SER A 171 -52.35 -18.33 11.74
C SER A 171 -53.56 -18.12 10.79
N LYS A 172 -53.86 -19.16 10.00
CA LYS A 172 -55.18 -19.78 9.69
C LYS A 172 -54.85 -21.01 8.83
N GLY A 173 -55.18 -22.27 9.14
CA GLY A 173 -56.41 -22.81 9.67
C GLY A 173 -57.26 -23.40 8.52
N ARG A 174 -56.99 -24.63 8.05
CA ARG A 174 -58.00 -25.49 7.41
C ARG A 174 -57.57 -26.97 7.34
N ARG A 175 -58.46 -27.84 7.85
CA ARG A 175 -58.45 -29.31 7.70
C ARG A 175 -58.95 -29.70 6.31
N THR A 176 -58.56 -30.90 5.86
CA THR A 176 -59.39 -32.04 5.37
C THR A 176 -58.41 -33.19 5.05
N GLU A 177 -58.57 -34.37 5.67
CA GLU A 177 -59.06 -35.63 5.03
C GLU A 177 -58.29 -35.97 3.74
N GLY A 178 -57.67 -37.12 3.52
CA GLY A 178 -57.80 -38.49 4.01
C GLY A 178 -57.36 -39.39 2.82
N GLY A 179 -56.84 -40.59 3.05
CA GLY A 179 -56.68 -41.57 1.95
C GLY A 179 -55.43 -42.43 1.98
N ARG A 180 -55.64 -43.68 2.39
CA ARG A 180 -54.82 -44.89 2.25
C ARG A 180 -54.10 -45.03 0.90
N ALA A 181 -52.89 -45.58 0.91
CA ALA A 181 -52.60 -47.01 0.69
C ALA A 181 -51.17 -47.32 1.13
#